data_AF-X8CMK2-F1
#
_entry.id   AF-X8CMK2-F1
#
_cell.length_a   1.000
_cell.length_b   1.000
_cell.length_c   1.000
_cell.angle_alpha   90.00
_cell.angle_beta   90.00
_cell.angle_gamma   90.00
#
_symmetry.space_group_name_H-M   'P 1'
#
loop_
_entity.id
_entity.type
_entity.pdbx_description
1 polymer ?
#
loop_
_entity_poly.entity_id
_entity_poly.type
_entity_poly.pdbx_seq_one_letter_code
_entity_poly.pdbx_strand_id
1 'polypeptide(L)'
;MTVVVADVVDYDYGPTQPIVAGAVSADSDYQDQQTRPNTAAGRASAISPRKDVTQRVLPQGDTFIRPIRSRRRMAIAITLLVLLVLAGLAISRAIIRNNYYVAGYEGNVSIMRGIPQSILGLPLHKPYLLGCLNGNQLSQISYGQSKDHLGCHLMKLEDLRPAERAQVAAGLPAGSLDDAITQLRELSTNSLLPPCPQPRATSPPAATSRAPIPTTTATRRTPSHPIPPTPQPRASPHHRATVTANPQPPLQPGTDCRAAA
;
A
#
# COMPACT_ATOMS: atom_id res chain seq x y z
N MET A 1 -37.16 40.48 -29.69
CA MET A 1 -37.18 39.22 -28.92
C MET A 1 -36.94 39.58 -27.46
N THR A 2 -37.99 39.56 -26.63
CA THR A 2 -37.85 39.77 -25.18
C THR A 2 -37.96 38.42 -24.50
N VAL A 3 -36.89 38.01 -23.80
CA VAL A 3 -36.87 36.76 -23.05
C VAL A 3 -37.08 37.11 -21.58
N VAL A 4 -38.13 36.55 -21.00
CA VAL A 4 -38.38 36.61 -19.55
C VAL A 4 -37.91 35.28 -18.97
N VAL A 5 -37.03 35.35 -17.97
CA VAL A 5 -36.57 34.17 -17.21
C VAL A 5 -37.13 34.30 -15.81
N ALA A 6 -37.93 33.33 -15.39
CA ALA A 6 -38.43 33.22 -14.02
C ALA A 6 -37.73 32.06 -13.32
N ASP A 7 -37.23 32.31 -12.11
CA ASP A 7 -36.72 31.27 -11.22
C ASP A 7 -37.92 30.58 -10.55
N VAL A 8 -38.05 29.27 -10.74
CA VAL A 8 -39.11 28.46 -10.11
C VAL A 8 -38.55 27.93 -8.80
N VAL A 9 -38.95 28.56 -7.71
CA VAL A 9 -38.71 28.04 -6.36
C VAL A 9 -39.86 27.09 -6.04
N ASP A 10 -39.57 25.78 -5.94
CA ASP A 10 -40.54 24.81 -5.41
C ASP A 10 -40.79 25.14 -3.93
N TYR A 11 -41.85 25.89 -3.66
CA TYR A 11 -42.41 25.95 -2.32
C TYR A 11 -43.23 24.67 -2.12
N ASP A 12 -42.72 23.77 -1.28
CA ASP A 12 -43.51 22.70 -0.69
C ASP A 12 -44.72 23.33 0.01
N TYR A 13 -45.85 23.39 -0.68
CA TYR A 13 -47.12 23.72 -0.09
C TYR A 13 -47.42 22.64 0.94
N GLY A 14 -47.14 22.95 2.22
CA GLY A 14 -47.60 22.15 3.34
C GLY A 14 -49.12 21.96 3.26
N PRO A 15 -49.64 20.84 3.78
CA PRO A 15 -51.06 20.54 3.70
C PRO A 15 -51.87 21.71 4.28
N THR A 16 -52.61 22.38 3.41
CA THR A 16 -53.41 23.53 3.76
C THR A 16 -54.52 23.06 4.70
N GLN A 17 -54.70 23.80 5.79
CA GLN A 17 -55.86 23.63 6.66
C GLN A 17 -57.11 23.85 5.78
N PRO A 18 -58.15 23.00 5.87
CA PRO A 18 -59.37 23.24 5.10
C PRO A 18 -59.94 24.60 5.51
N ILE A 19 -60.03 25.52 4.55
CA ILE A 19 -60.71 26.80 4.76
C ILE A 19 -62.21 26.49 4.81
N VAL A 20 -62.78 26.52 6.01
CA VAL A 20 -64.21 26.31 6.19
C VAL A 20 -64.95 27.61 5.94
N ALA A 21 -65.26 27.88 4.67
CA ALA A 21 -66.13 28.99 4.29
C ALA A 21 -67.60 28.56 4.41
N GLY A 22 -68.19 28.75 5.60
CA GLY A 22 -69.62 28.58 5.85
C GLY A 22 -69.98 28.14 7.27
N ALA A 23 -70.89 28.88 7.92
CA ALA A 23 -71.65 28.58 9.15
C ALA A 23 -70.97 27.85 10.34
N VAL A 24 -69.64 27.89 10.46
CA VAL A 24 -68.93 27.24 11.59
C VAL A 24 -68.13 28.19 12.48
N SER A 25 -67.97 29.46 12.09
CA SER A 25 -67.53 30.51 13.01
C SER A 25 -68.76 31.08 13.74
N ALA A 26 -69.34 30.30 14.63
CA ALA A 26 -70.11 30.89 15.74
C ALA A 26 -69.14 31.05 16.91
N ASP A 27 -68.11 31.85 16.66
CA ASP A 27 -67.15 32.24 17.67
C ASP A 27 -67.91 33.13 18.66
N SER A 28 -67.86 32.66 19.89
CA SER A 28 -68.73 32.96 21.01
C SER A 28 -68.37 34.29 21.67
N ASP A 29 -68.44 35.41 20.94
CA ASP A 29 -68.23 36.75 21.51
C ASP A 29 -69.15 37.85 20.93
N TYR A 30 -70.25 37.46 20.27
CA TYR A 30 -71.37 38.35 19.92
C TYR A 30 -72.73 37.76 20.35
N GLN A 31 -72.73 36.96 21.41
CA GLN A 31 -73.88 36.17 21.85
C GLN A 31 -74.92 36.93 22.70
N ASP A 32 -74.91 38.27 22.71
CA ASP A 32 -75.92 39.07 23.43
C ASP A 32 -76.84 39.90 22.51
N GLN A 33 -76.58 39.95 21.19
CA GLN A 33 -77.43 40.71 20.26
C GLN A 33 -78.52 39.85 19.58
N GLN A 34 -78.43 38.52 19.68
CA GLN A 34 -79.24 37.56 18.94
C GLN A 34 -80.44 36.98 19.72
N THR A 35 -81.11 37.78 20.54
CA THR A 35 -82.47 37.46 21.06
C THR A 35 -83.18 38.74 21.51
N ARG A 36 -83.22 39.77 20.66
CA ARG A 36 -84.14 40.88 20.91
C ARG A 36 -85.58 40.38 20.78
N PRO A 37 -86.41 40.43 21.84
CA PRO A 37 -87.74 39.80 21.88
C PRO A 37 -88.81 40.50 21.03
N ASN A 38 -88.43 41.56 20.32
CA ASN A 38 -89.34 42.45 19.59
C ASN A 38 -89.27 42.27 18.06
N THR A 39 -88.55 41.26 17.56
CA THR A 39 -88.61 40.87 16.14
C THR A 39 -89.41 39.57 15.99
N ALA A 40 -90.10 39.42 14.84
CA ALA A 40 -90.89 38.22 14.55
C ALA A 40 -90.06 36.92 14.67
N ALA A 41 -88.78 36.97 14.28
CA ALA A 41 -87.85 35.86 14.41
C ALA A 41 -87.52 35.52 15.88
N GLY A 42 -87.35 36.54 16.74
CA GLY A 42 -87.07 36.35 18.17
C GLY A 42 -88.20 35.64 18.91
N ARG A 43 -89.46 35.98 18.59
CA ARG A 43 -90.64 35.32 19.17
C ARG A 43 -90.81 33.88 18.68
N ALA A 44 -90.54 33.62 17.39
CA ALA A 44 -90.58 32.27 16.84
C ALA A 44 -89.48 31.35 17.43
N SER A 45 -88.30 31.91 17.72
CA SER A 45 -87.20 31.16 18.35
C SER A 45 -87.44 30.84 19.82
N ALA A 46 -88.31 31.59 20.52
CA ALA A 46 -88.63 31.35 21.93
C ALA A 46 -89.62 30.19 22.14
N ILE A 47 -90.46 29.90 21.14
CA ILE A 47 -91.48 28.85 21.20
C ILE A 47 -90.97 27.54 20.57
N SER A 48 -89.91 27.61 19.77
CA SER A 48 -89.29 26.42 19.21
C SER A 48 -88.66 25.59 20.33
N PRO A 49 -89.02 24.31 20.50
CA PRO A 49 -88.37 23.45 21.48
C PRO A 49 -86.86 23.49 21.22
N ARG A 50 -86.05 23.79 22.24
CA ARG A 50 -84.61 23.67 22.13
C ARG A 50 -84.34 22.24 21.70
N LYS A 51 -83.93 22.08 20.45
CA LYS A 51 -83.45 20.80 19.94
C LYS A 51 -82.30 20.44 20.86
N ASP A 52 -82.47 19.33 21.58
CA ASP A 52 -81.43 18.78 22.44
C ASP A 52 -80.14 18.82 21.65
N VAL A 53 -79.23 19.69 22.10
CA VAL A 53 -77.93 19.83 21.47
C VAL A 53 -77.22 18.56 21.88
N THR A 54 -77.47 17.48 21.13
CA THR A 54 -76.58 16.33 21.13
C THR A 54 -75.22 16.95 20.94
N GLN A 55 -74.42 16.94 22.01
CA GLN A 55 -73.06 17.42 21.97
C GLN A 55 -72.48 16.75 20.75
N ARG A 56 -72.26 17.54 19.69
CA ARG A 56 -71.56 17.04 18.52
C ARG A 56 -70.23 16.61 19.10
N VAL A 57 -70.07 15.29 19.25
CA VAL A 57 -68.75 14.68 19.31
C VAL A 57 -68.02 15.40 18.18
N LEU A 58 -67.08 16.27 18.54
CA LEU A 58 -66.20 16.86 17.54
C LEU A 58 -65.79 15.68 16.67
N PRO A 59 -65.87 15.75 15.33
CA PRO A 59 -65.21 14.77 14.49
C PRO A 59 -63.83 14.64 15.10
N GLN A 60 -63.57 13.48 15.71
CA GLN A 60 -62.36 13.25 16.50
C GLN A 60 -61.26 13.56 15.53
N GLY A 61 -60.67 14.76 15.66
CA GLY A 61 -59.98 15.41 14.56
C GLY A 61 -59.02 14.38 14.05
N ASP A 62 -59.27 13.87 12.84
CA ASP A 62 -58.65 12.66 12.33
C ASP A 62 -57.20 12.83 12.67
N THR A 63 -56.74 12.07 13.69
CA THR A 63 -55.38 12.21 14.16
C THR A 63 -54.60 12.00 12.90
N PHE A 64 -53.91 13.05 12.40
CA PHE A 64 -53.12 12.93 11.20
C PHE A 64 -52.21 11.75 11.48
N ILE A 65 -52.59 10.58 10.96
CA ILE A 65 -51.82 9.37 11.14
C ILE A 65 -50.61 9.75 10.32
N ARG A 66 -49.54 10.19 10.99
CA ARG A 66 -48.22 10.31 10.39
C ARG A 66 -48.13 9.02 9.58
N PRO A 67 -48.06 9.06 8.23
CA PRO A 67 -48.07 7.83 7.47
C PRO A 67 -46.93 7.05 8.08
N ILE A 68 -47.23 5.89 8.66
CA ILE A 68 -46.26 5.03 9.33
C ILE A 68 -45.27 4.75 8.21
N ARG A 69 -44.22 5.57 8.08
CA ARG A 69 -43.31 5.54 6.95
C ARG A 69 -42.63 4.21 7.16
N SER A 70 -43.10 3.29 6.34
CA SER A 70 -43.25 1.88 6.70
C SER A 70 -41.95 1.39 7.28
N ARG A 71 -41.97 0.76 8.45
CA ARG A 71 -40.77 0.11 9.02
C ARG A 71 -40.03 -0.73 7.96
N ARG A 72 -40.75 -1.21 6.93
CA ARG A 72 -40.19 -1.85 5.73
C ARG A 72 -39.28 -0.94 4.89
N ARG A 73 -39.65 0.32 4.63
CA ARG A 73 -38.79 1.30 3.92
C ARG A 73 -37.52 1.63 4.71
N MET A 74 -37.62 1.77 6.04
CA MET A 74 -36.44 1.93 6.91
C MET A 74 -35.57 0.67 6.92
N ALA A 75 -36.18 -0.51 6.99
CA ALA A 75 -35.45 -1.78 6.90
C ALA A 75 -34.72 -1.93 5.55
N ILE A 76 -35.36 -1.55 4.43
CA ILE A 76 -34.74 -1.52 3.10
C ILE A 76 -33.58 -0.52 3.07
N ALA A 77 -33.75 0.69 3.61
CA ALA A 77 -32.67 1.67 3.65
C ALA A 77 -31.46 1.19 4.47
N ILE A 78 -31.71 0.59 5.65
CA ILE A 78 -30.66 0.02 6.49
C ILE A 78 -29.97 -1.16 5.80
N THR A 79 -30.73 -2.07 5.18
CA THR A 79 -30.13 -3.21 4.46
C THR A 79 -29.30 -2.76 3.26
N LEU A 80 -29.75 -1.76 2.50
CA LEU A 80 -28.95 -1.15 1.43
C LEU A 80 -27.68 -0.50 1.97
N LEU A 81 -27.76 0.25 3.07
CA LEU A 81 -26.59 0.85 3.71
C LEU A 81 -25.58 -0.21 4.16
N VAL A 82 -26.05 -1.29 4.80
CA VAL A 82 -25.20 -2.40 5.24
C VAL A 82 -24.56 -3.10 4.04
N LEU A 83 -25.31 -3.35 2.96
CA LEU A 83 -24.79 -3.92 1.73
C LEU A 83 -23.70 -3.05 1.10
N LEU A 84 -23.89 -1.72 1.07
CA LEU A 84 -22.87 -0.78 0.56
C LEU A 84 -21.60 -0.81 1.40
N VAL A 85 -21.72 -0.84 2.73
CA VAL A 85 -20.58 -0.94 3.64
C VAL A 85 -19.84 -2.26 3.44
N LEU A 86 -20.55 -3.38 3.34
CA LEU A 86 -19.96 -4.70 3.08
C LEU A 86 -19.28 -4.76 1.71
N ALA A 87 -19.90 -4.19 0.67
CA ALA A 87 -19.31 -4.11 -0.66
C ALA A 87 -18.02 -3.28 -0.64
N GLY A 88 -18.02 -2.12 0.01
CA GLY A 88 -16.82 -1.29 0.18
C GLY A 88 -15.70 -2.03 0.93
N LEU A 89 -16.03 -2.73 2.01
CA LEU A 89 -15.09 -3.57 2.77
C LEU A 89 -14.53 -4.73 1.93
N ALA A 90 -15.36 -5.37 1.11
CA ALA A 90 -14.93 -6.46 0.23
C ALA A 90 -13.97 -5.95 -0.86
N ILE A 91 -14.31 -4.85 -1.52
CA ILE A 91 -13.50 -4.23 -2.59
C ILE A 91 -12.16 -3.75 -2.00
N SER A 92 -12.18 -3.01 -0.91
CA SER A 92 -10.96 -2.54 -0.23
C SER A 92 -10.06 -3.71 0.19
N ARG A 93 -10.62 -4.76 0.79
CA ARG A 93 -9.87 -5.96 1.16
C ARG A 93 -9.31 -6.69 -0.05
N ALA A 94 -10.02 -6.72 -1.17
CA ALA A 94 -9.55 -7.31 -2.43
C ALA A 94 -8.35 -6.53 -2.99
N ILE A 95 -8.44 -5.19 -3.04
CA ILE A 95 -7.35 -4.32 -3.50
C ILE A 95 -6.11 -4.51 -2.62
N ILE A 96 -6.26 -4.46 -1.29
CA ILE A 96 -5.12 -4.65 -0.37
C ILE A 96 -4.43 -6.00 -0.60
N ARG A 97 -5.20 -7.07 -0.81
CA ARG A 97 -4.63 -8.41 -1.03
C ARG A 97 -3.96 -8.58 -2.40
N ASN A 98 -4.25 -7.70 -3.36
CA ASN A 98 -3.68 -7.77 -4.70
C ASN A 98 -2.50 -6.81 -4.92
N ASN A 99 -2.10 -6.06 -3.88
CA ASN A 99 -0.91 -5.22 -3.92
C ASN A 99 0.31 -6.00 -3.42
N TYR A 100 1.36 -5.99 -4.23
CA TYR A 100 2.65 -6.62 -3.95
C TYR A 100 3.76 -5.59 -4.10
N TYR A 101 4.77 -5.68 -3.26
CA TYR A 101 5.94 -4.80 -3.32
C TYR A 101 7.18 -5.54 -2.81
N VAL A 102 8.36 -5.06 -3.20
CA VAL A 102 9.63 -5.61 -2.72
C VAL A 102 10.10 -4.81 -1.51
N ALA A 103 10.41 -5.50 -0.42
CA ALA A 103 10.97 -4.89 0.76
C ALA A 103 11.89 -5.85 1.54
N GLY A 104 12.69 -5.27 2.42
CA GLY A 104 13.48 -6.04 3.38
C GLY A 104 12.63 -6.63 4.49
N TYR A 105 12.74 -7.93 4.71
CA TYR A 105 12.11 -8.64 5.81
C TYR A 105 13.12 -9.62 6.44
N GLU A 106 13.35 -9.50 7.75
CA GLU A 106 14.35 -10.30 8.49
C GLU A 106 15.75 -10.31 7.82
N GLY A 107 16.17 -9.16 7.28
CA GLY A 107 17.47 -9.00 6.61
C GLY A 107 17.54 -9.55 5.18
N ASN A 108 16.48 -10.20 4.69
CA ASN A 108 16.37 -10.73 3.35
C ASN A 108 15.48 -9.86 2.46
N VAL A 109 15.75 -9.86 1.16
CA VAL A 109 14.88 -9.20 0.18
C VAL A 109 13.72 -10.14 -0.15
N SER A 110 12.52 -9.66 0.11
CA SER A 110 11.29 -10.44 -0.04
C SER A 110 10.21 -9.65 -0.77
N ILE A 111 9.33 -10.37 -1.46
CA ILE A 111 8.10 -9.80 -2.00
C ILE A 111 7.05 -9.90 -0.90
N MET A 112 6.59 -8.74 -0.47
CA MET A 112 5.55 -8.55 0.53
C MET A 112 4.21 -8.40 -0.18
N ARG A 113 3.15 -8.95 0.42
CA ARG A 113 1.76 -8.77 -0.03
C ARG A 113 1.02 -7.90 0.97
N GLY A 114 0.42 -6.80 0.51
CA GLY A 114 -0.35 -5.86 1.33
C GLY A 114 0.17 -4.43 1.21
N ILE A 115 0.01 -3.66 2.29
CA ILE A 115 0.47 -2.26 2.40
C ILE A 115 1.62 -2.20 3.43
N PRO A 116 2.69 -1.43 3.19
CA PRO A 116 3.81 -1.31 4.13
C PRO A 116 3.42 -0.73 5.49
N GLN A 117 2.31 0.00 5.57
CA GLN A 117 1.82 0.59 6.81
C GLN A 117 1.13 -0.44 7.72
N SER A 118 1.29 -0.24 9.02
CA SER A 118 0.49 -0.90 10.06
C SER A 118 -0.67 0.02 10.48
N ILE A 119 -1.83 -0.58 10.74
CA ILE A 119 -3.00 0.14 11.27
C ILE A 119 -3.30 -0.46 12.63
N LEU A 120 -3.37 0.38 13.68
CA LEU A 120 -3.63 -0.05 15.06
C LEU A 120 -2.63 -1.12 15.57
N GLY A 121 -1.37 -1.06 15.12
CA GLY A 121 -0.32 -2.02 15.51
C GLY A 121 -0.43 -3.40 14.84
N LEU A 122 -1.40 -3.61 13.95
CA LEU A 122 -1.53 -4.83 13.17
C LEU A 122 -0.85 -4.65 11.81
N PRO A 123 0.11 -5.52 11.43
CA PRO A 123 0.70 -5.47 10.11
C PRO A 123 -0.33 -5.89 9.06
N LEU A 124 -0.57 -5.02 8.07
CA LEU A 124 -1.44 -5.30 6.92
C LEU A 124 -0.68 -5.92 5.74
N HIS A 125 0.56 -6.33 5.98
CA HIS A 125 1.39 -7.02 5.02
C HIS A 125 1.85 -8.38 5.55
N LYS A 126 2.14 -9.30 4.63
CA LYS A 126 2.76 -10.59 4.93
C LYS A 126 3.82 -10.92 3.89
N PRO A 127 4.94 -11.56 4.26
CA PRO A 127 5.89 -12.05 3.30
C PRO A 127 5.23 -13.14 2.43
N TYR A 128 5.44 -13.06 1.12
CA TYR A 128 4.83 -13.96 0.14
C TYR A 128 5.90 -14.82 -0.54
N LEU A 129 6.91 -14.17 -1.15
CA LEU A 129 8.04 -14.83 -1.82
C LEU A 129 9.36 -14.26 -1.30
N LEU A 130 10.41 -15.06 -1.35
CA LEU A 130 11.78 -14.69 -1.06
C LEU A 130 12.61 -14.82 -2.34
N GLY A 131 13.57 -13.90 -2.53
CA GLY A 131 14.59 -14.04 -3.57
C GLY A 131 15.66 -15.04 -3.14
N CYS A 132 16.02 -15.95 -4.02
CA CYS A 132 17.10 -16.92 -3.84
C CYS A 132 18.09 -16.82 -5.00
N LEU A 133 19.35 -16.57 -4.70
CA LEU A 133 20.43 -16.39 -5.65
C LEU A 133 21.19 -17.70 -5.85
N ASN A 134 21.30 -18.13 -7.10
CA ASN A 134 22.23 -19.16 -7.52
C ASN A 134 23.26 -18.52 -8.46
N GLY A 135 24.42 -18.14 -7.89
CA GLY A 135 25.40 -17.32 -8.59
C GLY A 135 24.85 -15.93 -8.93
N ASN A 136 24.51 -15.71 -10.20
CA ASN A 136 23.89 -14.47 -10.71
C ASN A 136 22.44 -14.67 -11.18
N GLN A 137 21.87 -15.87 -11.00
CA GLN A 137 20.50 -16.15 -11.39
C GLN A 137 19.57 -16.07 -10.17
N LEU A 138 18.47 -15.34 -10.31
CA LEU A 138 17.44 -15.20 -9.28
C LEU A 138 16.34 -16.25 -9.47
N SER A 139 16.10 -17.03 -8.42
CA SER A 139 14.94 -17.92 -8.27
C SER A 139 14.06 -17.40 -7.13
N GLN A 140 12.74 -17.63 -7.21
CA GLN A 140 11.78 -17.19 -6.20
C GLN A 140 11.27 -18.38 -5.42
N ILE A 141 11.25 -18.29 -4.10
CA ILE A 141 10.79 -19.36 -3.21
C ILE A 141 9.69 -18.83 -2.29
N SER A 142 8.69 -19.65 -1.97
CA SER A 142 7.65 -19.23 -1.02
C SER A 142 8.21 -19.10 0.38
N TYR A 143 7.77 -18.07 1.12
CA TYR A 143 8.32 -17.74 2.45
C TYR A 143 8.30 -18.89 3.47
N GLY A 144 7.31 -19.81 3.38
CA GLY A 144 7.13 -20.94 4.29
C GLY A 144 7.74 -22.27 3.84
N GLN A 145 8.50 -22.31 2.74
CA GLN A 145 9.18 -23.53 2.29
C GLN A 145 10.41 -23.83 3.17
N SER A 146 10.75 -25.11 3.31
CA SER A 146 11.94 -25.56 4.05
C SER A 146 13.21 -25.00 3.42
N LYS A 147 14.03 -24.32 4.24
CA LYS A 147 15.25 -23.62 3.78
C LYS A 147 16.48 -24.54 3.69
N ASP A 148 16.41 -25.74 4.25
CA ASP A 148 17.56 -26.60 4.51
C ASP A 148 18.15 -27.29 3.27
N HIS A 149 17.41 -27.32 2.14
CA HIS A 149 17.83 -27.93 0.87
C HIS A 149 17.72 -26.96 -0.32
N LEU A 150 17.77 -25.66 -0.07
CA LEU A 150 17.83 -24.67 -1.13
C LEU A 150 19.24 -24.71 -1.74
N GLY A 151 19.36 -25.18 -2.99
CA GLY A 151 20.61 -25.06 -3.78
C GLY A 151 20.94 -23.63 -4.20
N CYS A 152 20.54 -22.64 -3.39
CA CYS A 152 20.65 -21.21 -3.63
C CYS A 152 20.72 -20.47 -2.28
N HIS A 153 21.36 -19.31 -2.27
CA HIS A 153 21.47 -18.44 -1.09
C HIS A 153 20.31 -17.45 -1.05
N LEU A 154 19.64 -17.25 0.09
CA LEU A 154 18.63 -16.20 0.19
C LEU A 154 19.27 -14.84 -0.10
N MET A 155 18.63 -14.05 -0.96
CA MET A 155 19.12 -12.72 -1.29
C MET A 155 18.98 -11.81 -0.07
N LYS A 156 20.10 -11.30 0.44
CA LYS A 156 20.09 -10.42 1.61
C LYS A 156 20.08 -8.96 1.20
N LEU A 157 19.65 -8.09 2.13
CA LEU A 157 19.75 -6.64 1.94
C LEU A 157 21.20 -6.17 1.80
N GLU A 158 22.13 -6.86 2.48
CA GLU A 158 23.56 -6.60 2.40
C GLU A 158 24.17 -6.98 1.04
N ASP A 159 23.55 -7.85 0.26
CA ASP A 159 24.04 -8.23 -1.07
C ASP A 159 23.76 -7.15 -2.14
N LEU A 160 22.85 -6.21 -1.83
CA LEU A 160 22.53 -5.08 -2.68
C LEU A 160 23.50 -3.93 -2.44
N ARG A 161 23.73 -3.12 -3.47
CA ARG A 161 24.44 -1.85 -3.37
C ARG A 161 23.78 -0.92 -2.33
N PRO A 162 24.54 -0.02 -1.68
CA PRO A 162 24.04 0.79 -0.57
C PRO A 162 22.82 1.66 -0.90
N ALA A 163 22.73 2.20 -2.12
CA ALA A 163 21.61 3.05 -2.53
C ALA A 163 20.31 2.24 -2.67
N GLU A 164 20.39 1.08 -3.32
CA GLU A 164 19.29 0.17 -3.56
C GLU A 164 18.85 -0.54 -2.28
N ARG A 165 19.78 -0.80 -1.36
CA ARG A 165 19.46 -1.25 -0.01
C ARG A 165 18.57 -0.25 0.72
N ALA A 166 18.87 1.04 0.65
CA ALA A 166 18.04 2.08 1.28
C ALA A 166 16.64 2.13 0.66
N GLN A 167 16.53 1.96 -0.66
CA GLN A 167 15.25 1.92 -1.37
C GLN A 167 14.42 0.68 -0.99
N VAL A 168 15.04 -0.50 -0.95
CA VAL A 168 14.36 -1.75 -0.56
C VAL A 168 14.01 -1.75 0.93
N ALA A 169 14.81 -1.11 1.78
CA ALA A 169 14.49 -0.91 3.19
C ALA A 169 13.30 0.04 3.40
N ALA A 170 13.19 1.08 2.56
CA ALA A 170 12.01 1.96 2.54
C ALA A 170 10.77 1.30 1.92
N GLY A 171 10.97 0.25 1.11
CA GLY A 171 9.95 -0.44 0.35
C GLY A 171 9.80 0.17 -1.05
N LEU A 172 9.87 -0.69 -2.07
CA LEU A 172 9.71 -0.28 -3.46
C LEU A 172 8.23 -0.01 -3.81
N PRO A 173 7.95 0.74 -4.90
CA PRO A 173 6.60 1.03 -5.33
C PRO A 173 5.75 -0.24 -5.48
N ALA A 174 4.59 -0.25 -4.83
CA ALA A 174 3.66 -1.37 -4.90
C ALA A 174 2.97 -1.46 -6.26
N GLY A 175 2.72 -2.69 -6.69
CA GLY A 175 2.07 -3.02 -7.96
C GLY A 175 1.46 -4.41 -7.92
N SER A 176 1.37 -5.05 -9.09
CA SER A 176 0.96 -6.46 -9.19
C SER A 176 2.09 -7.41 -8.74
N LEU A 177 1.75 -8.70 -8.60
CA LEU A 177 2.76 -9.72 -8.29
C LEU A 177 3.84 -9.78 -9.37
N ASP A 178 3.45 -9.72 -10.64
CA ASP A 178 4.36 -9.79 -11.77
C ASP A 178 5.29 -8.56 -11.84
N ASP A 179 4.78 -7.38 -11.47
CA ASP A 179 5.60 -6.17 -11.36
C ASP A 179 6.65 -6.32 -10.26
N ALA A 180 6.25 -6.81 -9.07
CA ALA A 180 7.16 -7.04 -7.95
C ALA A 180 8.23 -8.10 -8.28
N ILE A 181 7.86 -9.16 -9.01
CA ILE A 181 8.80 -10.17 -9.51
C ILE A 181 9.79 -9.56 -10.50
N THR A 182 9.32 -8.69 -11.40
CA THR A 182 10.14 -8.01 -12.39
C THR A 182 11.13 -7.06 -11.72
N GLN A 183 10.66 -6.23 -10.78
CA GLN A 183 11.50 -5.36 -9.96
C GLN A 183 12.55 -6.16 -9.19
N LEU A 184 12.18 -7.28 -8.56
CA LEU A 184 13.13 -8.14 -7.85
C LEU A 184 14.22 -8.69 -8.78
N ARG A 185 13.83 -9.10 -10.00
CA ARG A 185 14.78 -9.56 -11.02
C ARG A 185 15.71 -8.44 -11.46
N GLU A 186 15.20 -7.24 -11.67
CA GLU A 186 16.00 -6.07 -12.05
C GLU A 186 17.01 -5.68 -10.95
N LEU A 187 16.60 -5.73 -9.68
CA LEU A 187 17.51 -5.56 -8.54
C LEU A 187 18.62 -6.60 -8.57
N SER A 188 18.28 -7.87 -8.84
CA SER A 188 19.27 -8.95 -8.91
C SER A 188 20.28 -8.77 -10.04
N THR A 189 19.88 -8.19 -11.18
CA THR A 189 20.79 -8.01 -12.32
C THR A 189 21.62 -6.75 -12.23
N ASN A 190 21.03 -5.64 -11.77
CA ASN A 190 21.64 -4.30 -11.85
C ASN A 190 22.26 -3.84 -10.53
N SER A 191 21.79 -4.39 -9.40
CA SER A 191 22.02 -3.81 -8.07
C SER A 191 22.76 -4.74 -7.11
N LEU A 192 23.13 -5.96 -7.55
CA LEU A 192 23.95 -6.87 -6.74
C LEU A 192 25.40 -6.43 -6.70
N LEU A 193 25.99 -6.53 -5.52
CA LEU A 193 27.43 -6.43 -5.30
C LEU A 193 28.12 -7.69 -5.86
N PRO A 194 29.33 -7.58 -6.42
CA PRO A 194 30.11 -8.76 -6.83
C PRO A 194 30.44 -9.64 -5.62
N PRO A 195 30.60 -10.97 -5.78
CA PRO A 195 30.99 -11.83 -4.68
C PRO A 195 32.38 -11.43 -4.18
N CYS A 196 32.57 -11.44 -2.86
CA CYS A 196 33.86 -11.18 -2.27
C CYS A 196 34.86 -12.25 -2.72
N PRO A 197 36.11 -11.87 -3.06
CA PRO A 197 37.16 -12.87 -3.26
C PRO A 197 37.29 -13.69 -1.99
N GLN A 198 37.24 -15.01 -2.11
CA GLN A 198 37.45 -15.89 -0.96
C GLN A 198 38.79 -15.52 -0.32
N PRO A 199 38.85 -15.37 1.03
CA PRO A 199 40.13 -15.20 1.69
C PRO A 199 40.98 -16.40 1.28
N ARG A 200 42.02 -16.14 0.49
CA ARG A 200 43.00 -17.17 0.17
C ARG A 200 43.50 -17.64 1.52
N ALA A 201 43.30 -18.91 1.85
CA ALA A 201 43.88 -19.49 3.04
C ALA A 201 45.39 -19.24 2.95
N THR A 202 45.87 -18.23 3.68
CA THR A 202 47.28 -17.93 3.79
C THR A 202 47.84 -19.16 4.47
N SER A 203 48.48 -20.02 3.69
CA SER A 203 49.31 -21.08 4.24
C SER A 203 50.21 -20.40 5.28
N PRO A 204 50.33 -20.95 6.51
CA PRO A 204 51.16 -20.34 7.54
C PRO A 204 52.55 -20.06 6.95
N PRO A 205 53.15 -18.89 7.25
CA PRO A 205 54.42 -18.51 6.65
C PRO A 205 55.40 -19.65 6.86
N ALA A 206 55.88 -20.25 5.76
CA ALA A 206 56.96 -21.20 5.81
C ALA A 206 58.12 -20.48 6.52
N ALA A 207 58.40 -20.92 7.75
CA ALA A 207 59.50 -20.43 8.54
C ALA A 207 60.73 -20.43 7.65
N THR A 208 61.33 -19.25 7.48
CA THR A 208 62.53 -19.04 6.69
C THR A 208 63.65 -19.84 7.37
N SER A 209 63.83 -21.09 6.95
CA SER A 209 64.98 -21.89 7.35
C SER A 209 66.21 -21.21 6.77
N ARG A 210 66.96 -20.60 7.67
CA ARG A 210 68.20 -19.88 7.44
C ARG A 210 69.23 -20.84 6.85
N ALA A 211 69.39 -20.82 5.52
CA ALA A 211 70.50 -21.48 4.87
C ALA A 211 71.79 -20.68 5.16
N PRO A 212 72.87 -21.31 5.68
CA PRO A 212 74.15 -20.64 5.83
C PRO A 212 74.85 -20.55 4.47
N ILE A 213 75.31 -19.35 4.15
CA ILE A 213 76.18 -19.02 3.03
C ILE A 213 77.57 -19.63 3.31
N PRO A 214 78.22 -20.31 2.34
CA PRO A 214 79.67 -20.38 2.32
C PRO A 214 80.22 -19.40 1.27
N THR A 215 81.12 -18.53 1.73
CA THR A 215 81.88 -17.57 0.92
C THR A 215 83.27 -18.14 0.60
N THR A 216 83.81 -17.79 -0.58
CA THR A 216 85.25 -17.77 -0.99
C THR A 216 85.92 -19.14 -1.23
N THR A 217 86.78 -19.42 -2.23
CA THR A 217 87.82 -18.62 -2.93
C THR A 217 88.31 -19.32 -4.22
N ALA A 218 88.74 -18.52 -5.23
CA ALA A 218 89.76 -18.70 -6.28
C ALA A 218 90.16 -20.09 -6.87
N THR A 219 90.28 -20.18 -8.22
CA THR A 219 91.57 -20.22 -8.97
C THR A 219 91.43 -20.81 -10.40
N ARG A 220 91.74 -19.97 -11.40
CA ARG A 220 92.48 -20.18 -12.68
C ARG A 220 92.57 -21.60 -13.31
N ARG A 221 92.16 -21.71 -14.59
CA ARG A 221 92.95 -22.24 -15.75
C ARG A 221 92.18 -22.16 -17.09
N THR A 222 92.75 -21.48 -18.07
CA THR A 222 92.54 -21.61 -19.54
C THR A 222 93.50 -22.72 -20.07
N PRO A 223 93.48 -23.23 -21.34
CA PRO A 223 92.96 -22.60 -22.58
C PRO A 223 92.32 -23.49 -23.70
N SER A 224 91.87 -22.77 -24.74
CA SER A 224 91.94 -23.06 -26.21
C SER A 224 91.02 -24.11 -26.88
N HIS A 225 90.11 -23.67 -27.78
CA HIS A 225 90.30 -23.70 -29.25
C HIS A 225 89.18 -22.89 -29.99
N PRO A 226 89.42 -22.35 -31.21
CA PRO A 226 88.55 -21.38 -31.91
C PRO A 226 87.79 -21.96 -33.13
N ILE A 227 86.75 -21.26 -33.64
CA ILE A 227 86.31 -21.17 -35.07
C ILE A 227 85.24 -20.03 -35.21
N PRO A 228 85.30 -19.15 -36.24
CA PRO A 228 84.30 -18.11 -36.60
C PRO A 228 83.62 -18.38 -38.00
N PRO A 229 82.82 -17.49 -38.67
CA PRO A 229 81.94 -16.36 -38.28
C PRO A 229 80.51 -16.25 -38.96
N THR A 230 79.65 -15.35 -38.42
CA THR A 230 78.59 -14.44 -39.05
C THR A 230 77.24 -14.95 -39.65
N PRO A 231 76.17 -14.11 -39.82
CA PRO A 231 75.67 -12.88 -39.13
C PRO A 231 74.12 -12.86 -38.76
N GLN A 232 73.70 -11.82 -37.99
CA GLN A 232 72.38 -11.31 -37.48
C GLN A 232 71.12 -11.31 -38.42
N PRO A 233 69.85 -10.90 -38.01
CA PRO A 233 69.42 -10.02 -36.89
C PRO A 233 68.09 -10.30 -36.11
N ARG A 234 68.05 -9.79 -34.86
CA ARG A 234 67.00 -8.98 -34.15
C ARG A 234 65.50 -9.36 -34.18
N ALA A 235 64.96 -9.70 -33.00
CA ALA A 235 63.65 -9.21 -32.52
C ALA A 235 63.55 -9.28 -30.97
N SER A 236 63.28 -8.14 -30.33
CA SER A 236 62.96 -8.00 -28.90
C SER A 236 61.50 -8.35 -28.62
N PRO A 237 61.14 -8.70 -27.37
CA PRO A 237 60.06 -7.95 -26.73
C PRO A 237 60.52 -7.33 -25.41
N HIS A 238 60.12 -6.08 -25.22
CA HIS A 238 60.32 -5.31 -24.01
C HIS A 238 59.71 -6.00 -22.79
N HIS A 239 60.57 -6.33 -21.82
CA HIS A 239 60.15 -6.41 -20.43
C HIS A 239 59.85 -5.01 -19.90
N ARG A 240 58.84 -4.95 -19.01
CA ARG A 240 58.68 -4.04 -17.86
C ARG A 240 57.48 -3.10 -17.92
N ALA A 241 56.45 -3.47 -17.16
CA ALA A 241 55.91 -2.58 -16.14
C ALA A 241 55.43 -3.44 -14.96
N THR A 242 56.31 -3.63 -13.98
CA THR A 242 55.95 -4.09 -12.64
C THR A 242 55.12 -2.99 -11.99
N VAL A 243 53.81 -3.19 -11.89
CA VAL A 243 52.98 -2.35 -11.03
C VAL A 243 53.23 -2.79 -9.60
N THR A 244 53.93 -1.94 -8.85
CA THR A 244 54.00 -2.00 -7.38
C THR A 244 52.57 -1.86 -6.86
N ALA A 245 51.93 -3.00 -6.55
CA ALA A 245 50.59 -3.03 -5.97
C ALA A 245 50.68 -2.51 -4.54
N ASN A 246 50.25 -1.27 -4.35
CA ASN A 246 49.88 -0.72 -3.05
C ASN A 246 48.80 -1.65 -2.44
N PRO A 247 48.90 -2.09 -1.17
CA PRO A 247 47.89 -2.97 -0.58
C PRO A 247 46.55 -2.23 -0.53
N GLN A 248 45.61 -2.62 -1.39
CA GLN A 248 44.24 -2.14 -1.29
C GLN A 248 43.68 -2.54 0.09
N PRO A 249 42.94 -1.65 0.77
CA PRO A 249 42.25 -2.00 2.01
C PRO A 249 41.35 -3.23 1.76
N PRO A 250 41.20 -4.12 2.75
CA PRO A 250 40.36 -5.30 2.60
C PRO A 250 38.93 -4.87 2.27
N LEU A 251 38.38 -5.39 1.16
CA LEU A 251 36.98 -5.13 0.77
C LEU A 251 36.05 -5.54 1.92
N GLN A 252 35.09 -4.69 2.27
CA GLN A 252 34.12 -4.97 3.32
C GLN A 252 32.87 -5.66 2.73
N PRO A 253 32.50 -6.85 3.24
CA PRO A 253 31.23 -7.48 2.89
C PRO A 253 30.05 -6.55 3.18
N GLY A 254 29.10 -6.50 2.26
CA GLY A 254 27.94 -5.61 2.37
C GLY A 254 28.20 -4.14 2.03
N THR A 255 29.42 -3.76 1.65
CA THR A 255 29.71 -2.40 1.14
C THR A 255 30.37 -2.46 -0.23
N ASP A 256 31.43 -3.27 -0.34
CA ASP A 256 32.22 -3.39 -1.58
C ASP A 256 31.99 -4.72 -2.31
N CYS A 257 31.54 -5.75 -1.59
CA CYS A 257 31.29 -7.08 -2.13
C CYS A 257 30.21 -7.82 -1.30
N ARG A 258 29.57 -8.83 -1.88
CA ARG A 258 28.62 -9.71 -1.16
C ARG A 258 29.33 -10.95 -0.63
N ALA A 259 28.80 -11.55 0.44
CA ALA A 259 29.33 -12.83 0.92
C ALA A 259 29.25 -13.89 -0.21
N ALA A 260 30.33 -14.62 -0.42
CA ALA A 260 30.31 -15.72 -1.38
C ALA A 260 29.36 -16.81 -0.86
N ALA A 261 28.48 -17.30 -1.74
CA ALA A 261 27.57 -18.41 -1.47
C ALA A 261 28.34 -19.73 -1.32
#